data_AF-A0A5B1QUJ8-F1
#
_entry.id   AF-A0A5B1QUJ8-F1
#
_cell.length_a   1.000
_cell.length_b   1.000
_cell.length_c   1.000
_cell.angle_alpha   90.00
_cell.angle_beta   90.00
_cell.angle_gamma   90.00
#
_symmetry.space_group_name_H-M   'P 1'
#
loop_
_entity.id
_entity.type
_entity.pdbx_description
1 polymer ?
#
loop_
_entity_poly.entity_id
_entity_poly.type
_entity_poly.pdbx_seq_one_letter_code
_entity_poly.pdbx_strand_id
1 'polypeptide(L)' 'CFIEGGNGSVKMRRVWTGEGGEELFEGYWTLWVGYGAMMARKGFGRGDTYRGAFWAVRARKDAEGNEIGI' A
#
# COMPACT_ATOMS: atom_id res chain seq x y z
N CYS A 1 23.70 3.56 -8.94
CA CYS A 1 22.62 3.48 -7.92
C CYS A 1 22.06 2.05 -7.94
N PHE A 2 21.61 1.53 -6.79
CA PHE A 2 21.02 0.19 -6.69
C PHE A 2 19.62 0.12 -7.35
N ILE A 3 18.84 1.20 -7.17
CA ILE A 3 17.50 1.35 -7.77
C ILE A 3 17.56 2.50 -8.77
N GLU A 4 16.94 2.29 -9.92
CA GLU A 4 16.81 3.24 -11.03
C GLU A 4 15.50 4.01 -10.96
N GLY A 5 14.43 3.36 -10.50
CA GLY A 5 13.12 3.97 -10.36
C GLY A 5 12.09 2.94 -9.91
N GLY A 6 10.85 3.39 -9.77
CA GLY A 6 9.74 2.51 -9.44
C GLY A 6 8.41 3.12 -9.85
N ASN A 7 7.45 2.25 -10.12
CA ASN A 7 6.07 2.61 -10.38
C ASN A 7 5.17 1.66 -9.60
N GLY A 8 4.10 2.17 -9.01
CA GLY A 8 3.15 1.34 -8.31
C GLY A 8 1.73 1.86 -8.38
N SER A 9 0.82 1.03 -7.89
CA SER A 9 -0.57 1.39 -7.71
C SER A 9 -1.07 0.87 -6.38
N VAL A 10 -1.93 1.65 -5.73
CA VAL A 10 -2.68 1.24 -4.56
C VAL A 10 -4.15 1.37 -4.91
N LYS A 11 -4.92 0.30 -4.71
CA LYS A 11 -6.36 0.32 -4.90
C LYS A 11 -7.03 -0.22 -3.66
N MET A 12 -8.13 0.40 -3.27
CA MET A 12 -8.95 -0.05 -2.16
C MET A 12 -10.43 0.09 -2.50
N ARG A 13 -11.25 -0.74 -1.87
CA ARG A 13 -12.70 -0.59 -1.86
C ARG A 13 -13.26 -0.82 -0.46
N ARG A 14 -14.33 -0.11 -0.15
CA ARG A 14 -15.10 -0.33 1.08
C ARG A 14 -15.85 -1.64 0.99
N VAL A 15 -15.76 -2.47 2.03
CA VAL A 15 -16.42 -3.79 2.10
C VAL A 15 -17.51 -3.85 3.16
N TRP A 16 -17.44 -2.98 4.18
CA TRP A 16 -18.41 -2.96 5.27
C TRP A 16 -18.51 -1.57 5.87
N THR A 17 -19.71 -1.25 6.38
CA THR A 17 -20.01 -0.04 7.13
C THR A 17 -20.81 -0.41 8.37
N GLY A 18 -20.36 0.06 9.54
CA GLY A 18 -21.06 -0.08 10.81
C GLY A 18 -22.10 1.02 11.01
N GLU A 19 -23.06 0.77 11.91
CA GLU A 19 -24.10 1.74 12.27
C GLU A 19 -23.53 3.04 12.87
N GLY A 20 -22.36 2.95 13.51
CA GLY A 20 -21.63 4.08 14.10
C GLY A 20 -20.72 4.83 13.11
N GLY A 21 -20.78 4.52 11.82
CA GLY A 21 -19.95 5.16 10.80
C GLY A 21 -18.54 4.57 10.67
N GLU A 22 -18.27 3.43 11.30
CA GLU A 22 -17.06 2.65 11.03
C GLU A 22 -17.07 2.09 9.62
N GLU A 23 -15.90 2.00 9.01
CA GLU A 23 -15.75 1.46 7.67
C GLU A 23 -14.56 0.51 7.61
N LEU A 24 -14.77 -0.64 6.98
CA LEU A 24 -13.72 -1.59 6.64
C LEU A 24 -13.48 -1.55 5.14
N PHE A 25 -12.22 -1.56 4.76
CA PHE A 25 -11.76 -1.56 3.39
C PHE A 25 -10.87 -2.76 3.16
N GLU A 26 -11.02 -3.37 1.99
CA GLU A 26 -9.99 -4.26 1.44
C GLU A 26 -9.23 -3.51 0.38
N GLY A 27 -7.92 -3.74 0.33
CA GLY A 27 -7.07 -3.13 -0.66
C GLY A 27 -5.97 -4.06 -1.13
N TYR A 28 -5.38 -3.67 -2.23
CA TYR A 28 -4.17 -4.28 -2.74
C TYR A 28 -3.24 -3.21 -3.28
N TRP A 29 -1.96 -3.55 -3.32
CA TRP A 29 -0.94 -2.70 -3.89
C TRP A 29 -0.04 -3.50 -4.82
N THR A 30 0.54 -2.80 -5.78
CA THR A 30 1.56 -3.31 -6.70
C THR A 30 2.72 -2.32 -6.74
N LEU A 31 3.96 -2.81 -6.73
CA LEU A 31 5.17 -2.01 -6.90
C LEU A 31 6.10 -2.71 -7.86
N TRP A 32 6.38 -2.08 -8.98
CA TRP A 32 7.49 -2.42 -9.84
C TRP A 32 8.71 -1.57 -9.47
N VAL A 33 9.86 -2.21 -9.32
CA VAL A 33 11.15 -1.56 -9.03
C VAL A 33 12.10 -1.84 -10.18
N GLY A 34 12.60 -0.79 -10.83
CA GLY A 34 13.68 -0.87 -11.80
C GLY A 34 15.03 -0.91 -11.10
N TYR A 35 15.86 -1.89 -11.44
CA TYR A 35 17.21 -2.04 -10.91
C TYR A 35 18.24 -1.36 -11.81
N GLY A 36 19.14 -0.59 -11.20
CA GLY A 36 20.23 0.04 -11.93
C GLY A 36 21.28 -0.98 -12.41
N ALA A 37 22.16 -0.55 -13.31
CA ALA A 37 23.19 -1.40 -13.93
C ALA A 37 24.08 -2.20 -12.93
N MET A 38 24.27 -1.70 -11.71
CA MET A 38 25.04 -2.39 -10.67
C MET A 38 24.36 -3.68 -10.18
N MET A 39 23.03 -3.66 -10.04
CA MET A 39 22.24 -4.81 -9.61
C MET A 39 22.13 -5.86 -10.73
N ALA A 40 21.98 -5.42 -11.98
CA ALA A 40 22.02 -6.31 -13.14
C ALA A 40 23.35 -7.07 -13.23
N ARG A 41 24.48 -6.40 -13.00
CA ARG A 41 25.82 -7.04 -12.95
C ARG A 41 25.97 -8.07 -11.83
N LYS A 42 25.18 -7.95 -10.76
CA LYS A 42 25.15 -8.90 -9.64
C LYS A 42 24.15 -10.06 -9.85
N GLY A 43 23.49 -10.13 -11.00
CA GLY A 43 22.57 -11.22 -11.35
C GLY A 43 21.12 -11.00 -10.93
N PHE A 44 20.76 -9.84 -10.36
CA PHE A 44 19.38 -9.53 -9.93
C PHE A 44 18.45 -9.11 -11.08
N GLY A 45 18.95 -9.07 -12.32
CA GLY A 45 18.16 -8.65 -13.48
C GLY A 45 17.92 -7.13 -13.54
N ARG A 46 16.85 -6.72 -14.25
CA ARG A 46 16.49 -5.31 -14.50
C ARG A 46 15.46 -4.75 -13.53
N GLY A 47 14.93 -5.56 -12.62
CA GLY A 47 13.89 -5.14 -11.71
C GLY A 47 13.04 -6.30 -11.22
N ASP A 48 12.15 -6.00 -10.27
CA ASP A 48 11.21 -6.95 -9.69
C ASP A 48 9.83 -6.32 -9.48
N THR A 49 8.82 -7.18 -9.35
CA THR A 49 7.45 -6.77 -9.03
C THR A 49 7.01 -7.35 -7.69
N TYR A 50 6.59 -6.47 -6.79
CA TYR A 50 6.02 -6.79 -5.50
C TYR A 50 4.53 -6.49 -5.49
N ARG A 51 3.77 -7.27 -4.72
CA ARG A 51 2.34 -7.09 -4.54
C ARG A 51 1.92 -7.58 -3.17
N GLY A 52 0.87 -6.98 -2.64
CA GLY A 52 0.27 -7.40 -1.37
C GLY A 52 -1.19 -7.00 -1.28
N ALA A 53 -1.91 -7.68 -0.40
CA ALA A 53 -3.26 -7.33 0.01
C ALA A 53 -3.25 -6.82 1.44
N PHE A 54 -4.20 -5.96 1.78
CA PHE A 54 -4.35 -5.42 3.14
C PHE A 54 -5.82 -5.17 3.48
N TRP A 55 -6.09 -5.15 4.77
CA TRP A 55 -7.32 -4.61 5.34
C TRP A 55 -7.01 -3.25 5.95
N ALA A 56 -7.92 -2.30 5.81
CA ALA A 56 -7.82 -0.99 6.43
C ALA A 56 -9.14 -0.63 7.11
N VAL A 57 -9.05 -0.03 8.30
CA VAL A 57 -10.21 0.50 9.03
C VAL A 57 -10.14 2.02 9.03
N ARG A 58 -11.28 2.69 8.91
CA ARG A 58 -11.33 4.14 9.10
C ARG A 58 -11.11 4.44 10.58
N ALA A 59 -10.17 5.33 10.90
CA ALA A 59 -9.93 5.77 12.28
C ALA A 59 -11.24 6.32 12.88
N ARG A 60 -11.59 5.86 14.08
CA ARG A 60 -12.73 6.41 14.83
C ARG A 60 -12.38 7.84 15.21
N LYS A 61 -13.37 8.73 15.23
CA LYS A 61 -13.19 10.10 15.72
C LYS A 61 -13.99 10.30 16.99
N ASP A 62 -13.50 11.10 17.92
CA ASP A 62 -14.27 11.54 19.09
C ASP A 62 -15.32 12.59 18.68
N ALA A 63 -16.12 13.03 19.66
CA ALA A 63 -17.17 14.04 19.44
C ALA A 63 -16.57 15.39 19.01
N GLU A 64 -15.31 15.64 19.34
CA GLU A 64 -14.52 16.81 19.00
C GLU A 64 -13.81 16.69 17.65
N GLY A 65 -13.90 15.53 16.98
CA GLY A 65 -13.33 15.27 15.66
C GLY A 65 -11.85 14.86 15.65
N ASN A 66 -11.25 14.64 16.82
CA ASN A 66 -9.89 14.11 16.94
C ASN A 66 -9.88 12.63 16.58
N GLU A 67 -8.78 12.17 15.97
CA GLU A 67 -8.60 10.75 15.68
C GLU A 67 -8.38 9.96 16.97
N ILE A 68 -9.28 9.02 17.23
CA ILE A 68 -9.11 7.96 18.22
C ILE A 68 -8.49 6.77 17.47
N GLY A 69 -7.16 6.71 17.46
CA GLY A 69 -6.38 5.59 16.92
C GLY A 69 -6.31 4.40 17.88
N ILE A 70 -5.88 3.24 17.35
CA ILE A 70 -5.94 1.92 18.00
C ILE A 70 -5.26 1.83 19.37
#